data_AF-A0A1C6GQT5-F1
#
_entry.id   AF-A0A1C6GQT5-F1
#
_cell.length_a   1.000
_cell.length_b   1.000
_cell.length_c   1.000
_cell.angle_alpha   90.00
_cell.angle_beta   90.00
_cell.angle_gamma   90.00
#
_symmetry.space_group_name_H-M   'P 1'
#
loop_
_entity.id
_entity.type
_entity.pdbx_description
1 polymer ?
#
loop_
_entity_poly.entity_id
_entity_poly.type
_entity_poly.pdbx_seq_one_letter_code
_entity_poly.pdbx_strand_id
1 'polypeptide(L)'
;MKKLLSLAIAALLTFSCALTAFAAADDSATPDEAKTPVELKIIEPPSKTYFWRDVVLPPESTDGVYADSEHYYAFADKMNAYYFNPILDLSGAKFEVVYSDGTTEDVDIADCTAEVADPFNYGEVMRTALDAAGNLELDTPYEENLRWYYSYCDSLEKQIDREYTVNVSYKNLTATYTITTSDYAVDNLIMVEPEDPDDSSAHDNPFDSTGEELYEIVSITPAKLYYTKADVIGSYLYDGKTYYTVQPDVSGTKITIKDTKTGKLYTTVLNGTEFMDVCSSDVPSLTEPNQALLIAFVADVDDCFGITTPTGYNKNVDFTFNAYFNYQSTNDTATKGTVTNDNGTVQTGSPITTMLFTLSAVIAGGALFLSYRKKFEK
;
A
#
# COMPACT_ATOMS: atom_id res chain seq x y z
N MET A 1 16.25 -31.89 -91.17
CA MET A 1 15.20 -32.03 -90.14
C MET A 1 15.59 -31.45 -88.77
N LYS A 2 16.79 -31.68 -88.21
CA LYS A 2 17.20 -31.12 -86.90
C LYS A 2 17.24 -29.57 -86.82
N LYS A 3 17.64 -28.86 -87.88
CA LYS A 3 17.67 -27.38 -87.90
C LYS A 3 16.29 -26.72 -87.98
N LEU A 4 15.28 -27.40 -88.55
CA LEU A 4 13.91 -26.90 -88.65
C LEU A 4 13.14 -27.04 -87.32
N LEU A 5 13.41 -28.11 -86.57
CA LEU A 5 12.80 -28.34 -85.25
C LEU A 5 13.32 -27.33 -84.21
N SER A 6 14.62 -26.99 -84.27
CA SER A 6 15.22 -26.01 -83.36
C SER A 6 14.73 -24.57 -83.60
N LEU A 7 14.40 -24.23 -84.85
CA LEU A 7 13.87 -22.91 -85.21
C LEU A 7 12.40 -22.76 -84.78
N ALA A 8 11.61 -23.84 -84.87
CA ALA A 8 10.22 -23.87 -84.41
C ALA A 8 10.11 -23.75 -82.88
N ILE A 9 11.00 -24.42 -82.13
CA ILE A 9 11.03 -24.34 -80.67
C ILE A 9 11.47 -22.94 -80.19
N ALA A 10 12.47 -22.33 -80.86
CA ALA A 10 12.89 -20.97 -80.55
C ALA A 10 11.78 -19.94 -80.81
N ALA A 11 11.03 -20.08 -81.91
CA ALA A 11 9.89 -19.22 -82.24
C ALA A 11 8.72 -19.36 -81.23
N LEU A 12 8.45 -20.57 -80.74
CA LEU A 12 7.44 -20.83 -79.71
C LEU A 12 7.83 -20.25 -78.34
N LEU A 13 9.11 -20.32 -77.95
CA LEU A 13 9.59 -19.68 -76.71
C LEU A 13 9.54 -18.16 -76.78
N THR A 14 9.88 -17.54 -77.91
CA THR A 14 9.78 -16.07 -78.06
C THR A 14 8.33 -15.58 -78.07
N PHE A 15 7.38 -16.38 -78.56
CA PHE A 15 5.95 -16.07 -78.48
C PHE A 15 5.40 -16.21 -77.05
N SER A 16 5.94 -17.14 -76.25
CA SER A 16 5.57 -17.29 -74.83
C SER A 16 6.04 -16.12 -73.97
N CYS A 17 7.20 -15.54 -74.26
CA CYS A 17 7.70 -14.34 -73.56
C CYS A 17 6.96 -13.07 -73.98
N ALA A 18 6.50 -12.98 -75.23
CA ALA A 18 5.73 -11.83 -75.71
C ALA A 18 4.28 -11.82 -75.17
N LEU A 19 3.65 -12.98 -74.95
CA LEU A 19 2.31 -13.07 -74.37
C LEU A 19 2.27 -12.74 -72.87
N THR A 20 3.38 -12.93 -72.14
CA THR A 20 3.49 -12.55 -70.73
C THR A 20 3.80 -11.06 -70.53
N ALA A 21 4.29 -10.36 -71.56
CA ALA A 21 4.52 -8.91 -71.52
C ALA A 21 3.28 -8.07 -71.94
N PHE A 22 2.27 -8.68 -72.58
CA PHE A 22 1.06 -7.99 -73.06
C PHE A 22 -0.20 -8.27 -72.22
N ALA A 23 -0.12 -9.12 -71.20
CA ALA A 23 -1.08 -9.12 -70.09
C ALA A 23 -0.60 -8.12 -69.03
N ALA A 24 -0.47 -6.86 -69.44
CA ALA A 24 -0.56 -5.75 -68.51
C ALA A 24 -1.99 -5.78 -67.96
N ALA A 25 -2.17 -6.38 -66.78
CA ALA A 25 -3.20 -5.86 -65.90
C ALA A 25 -2.85 -4.38 -65.73
N ASP A 26 -3.81 -3.52 -66.05
CA ASP A 26 -3.79 -2.09 -65.77
C ASP A 26 -3.88 -1.95 -64.24
N ASP A 27 -2.84 -2.39 -63.54
CA ASP A 27 -2.68 -2.26 -62.10
C ASP A 27 -1.98 -0.92 -61.88
N SER A 28 -2.68 0.15 -62.28
CA SER A 28 -2.36 1.52 -61.91
C SER A 28 -2.76 1.77 -60.45
N ALA A 29 -2.49 0.80 -59.56
CA ALA A 29 -2.38 1.10 -58.15
C ALA A 29 -1.20 2.06 -58.04
N THR A 30 -1.50 3.36 -58.04
CA THR A 30 -0.64 4.38 -57.45
C THR A 30 -0.09 3.75 -56.15
N PRO A 31 1.23 3.70 -55.92
CA PRO A 31 1.74 3.11 -54.69
C PRO A 31 0.98 3.78 -53.54
N ASP A 32 0.22 3.01 -52.77
CA ASP A 32 -0.49 3.53 -51.61
C ASP A 32 0.58 4.26 -50.80
N GLU A 33 0.44 5.58 -50.69
CA GLU A 33 1.38 6.41 -49.96
C GLU A 33 1.47 5.80 -48.56
N ALA A 34 2.68 5.36 -48.18
CA ALA A 34 2.85 4.65 -46.92
C ALA A 34 2.28 5.53 -45.80
N LYS A 35 1.25 5.03 -45.09
CA LYS A 35 0.59 5.79 -44.03
C LYS A 35 1.62 6.15 -42.98
N THR A 36 1.89 7.45 -42.82
CA THR A 36 2.86 7.92 -41.83
C THR A 36 2.12 8.34 -40.56
N PRO A 37 2.53 7.86 -39.37
CA PRO A 37 1.91 8.27 -38.11
C PRO A 37 2.27 9.74 -37.82
N VAL A 38 1.27 10.57 -37.55
CA VAL A 38 1.43 12.03 -37.37
C VAL A 38 1.12 12.52 -35.96
N GLU A 39 0.25 11.85 -35.22
CA GLU A 39 -0.20 12.31 -33.90
C GLU A 39 -0.59 11.11 -33.03
N LEU A 40 -0.26 11.17 -31.73
CA LEU A 40 -0.82 10.28 -30.71
C LEU A 40 -1.93 11.05 -29.98
N LYS A 41 -3.14 10.51 -29.96
CA LYS A 41 -4.28 11.11 -29.26
C LYS A 41 -4.65 10.31 -28.04
N ILE A 42 -4.95 11.02 -26.96
CA ILE A 42 -5.57 10.46 -25.76
C ILE A 42 -7.08 10.57 -25.95
N ILE A 43 -7.76 9.43 -26.12
CA ILE A 43 -9.21 9.37 -26.24
C ILE A 43 -9.84 9.29 -24.85
N GLU A 44 -9.27 8.44 -23.99
CA GLU A 44 -9.61 8.32 -22.57
C GLU A 44 -8.31 8.33 -21.76
N PRO A 45 -8.10 9.29 -20.84
CA PRO A 45 -6.91 9.30 -19.99
C PRO A 45 -6.99 8.18 -18.94
N PRO A 46 -5.87 7.81 -18.30
CA PRO A 46 -5.89 6.93 -17.15
C PRO A 46 -6.77 7.50 -16.04
N SER A 47 -7.55 6.64 -15.36
CA SER A 47 -8.48 7.07 -14.30
C SER A 47 -7.93 6.90 -12.88
N LYS A 48 -6.65 6.55 -12.74
CA LYS A 48 -6.04 6.27 -11.43
C LYS A 48 -5.78 7.57 -10.67
N THR A 49 -6.23 7.62 -9.42
CA THR A 49 -5.78 8.61 -8.44
C THR A 49 -4.46 8.14 -7.83
N TYR A 50 -3.45 9.01 -7.79
CA TYR A 50 -2.13 8.67 -7.27
C TYR A 50 -2.01 9.03 -5.79
N PHE A 51 -1.45 8.10 -5.01
CA PHE A 51 -1.16 8.27 -3.59
C PHE A 51 0.34 8.15 -3.33
N TRP A 52 0.80 8.48 -2.11
CA TRP A 52 2.20 8.35 -1.71
C TRP A 52 2.79 6.95 -1.96
N ARG A 53 1.98 5.89 -1.84
CA ARG A 53 2.39 4.50 -2.09
C ARG A 53 2.68 4.21 -3.57
N ASP A 54 2.17 5.06 -4.46
CA ASP A 54 2.43 5.00 -5.89
C ASP A 54 3.68 5.79 -6.26
N VAL A 55 4.47 6.28 -5.29
CA VAL A 55 5.72 7.01 -5.53
C VAL A 55 6.90 6.12 -5.15
N VAL A 56 7.88 6.01 -6.04
CA VAL A 56 9.16 5.37 -5.71
C VAL A 56 9.98 6.36 -4.90
N LEU A 57 10.11 6.07 -3.61
CA LEU A 57 10.80 6.93 -2.66
C LEU A 57 12.32 6.68 -2.71
N PRO A 58 13.12 7.71 -2.38
CA PRO A 58 14.55 7.53 -2.17
C PRO A 58 14.82 6.43 -1.12
N PRO A 59 15.85 5.59 -1.31
CA PRO A 59 16.19 4.52 -0.37
C PRO A 59 16.94 5.04 0.87
N GLU A 60 17.35 6.30 0.88
CA GLU A 60 18.09 6.96 1.94
C GLU A 60 17.12 7.74 2.84
N SER A 61 17.33 7.69 4.15
CA SER A 61 16.57 8.44 5.16
C SER A 61 17.52 8.98 6.22
N THR A 62 17.15 10.09 6.88
CA THR A 62 17.87 10.60 8.07
C THR A 62 17.39 9.94 9.37
N ASP A 63 16.65 8.84 9.29
CA ASP A 63 16.19 8.08 10.45
C ASP A 63 17.35 7.70 11.37
N GLY A 64 17.18 7.94 12.67
CA GLY A 64 18.19 7.72 13.71
C GLY A 64 19.44 8.61 13.62
N VAL A 65 19.43 9.68 12.80
CA VAL A 65 20.58 10.60 12.64
C VAL A 65 20.20 12.00 13.13
N TYR A 66 20.58 12.30 14.37
CA TYR A 66 20.53 13.67 14.90
C TYR A 66 21.78 14.43 14.45
N ALA A 67 21.60 15.53 13.72
CA ALA A 67 22.74 16.22 13.12
C ALA A 67 22.55 17.73 12.93
N ASP A 68 23.67 18.43 12.73
CA ASP A 68 23.71 19.86 12.45
C ASP A 68 23.38 20.18 10.98
N SER A 69 23.37 21.47 10.63
CA SER A 69 23.16 21.91 9.24
C SER A 69 24.12 21.27 8.25
N GLU A 70 25.41 21.11 8.59
CA GLU A 70 26.40 20.58 7.65
C GLU A 70 26.02 19.16 7.21
N HIS A 71 25.56 18.33 8.15
CA HIS A 71 25.07 17.00 7.86
C HIS A 71 23.79 17.01 7.02
N TYR A 72 22.82 17.87 7.32
CA TYR A 72 21.59 17.94 6.53
C TYR A 72 21.83 18.46 5.11
N TYR A 73 22.75 19.41 4.91
CA TYR A 73 23.16 19.83 3.58
C TYR A 73 23.91 18.73 2.82
N ALA A 74 24.78 17.97 3.50
CA ALA A 74 25.45 16.82 2.89
C ALA A 74 24.46 15.70 2.53
N PHE A 75 23.41 15.51 3.34
CA PHE A 75 22.31 14.61 3.01
C PHE A 75 21.52 15.11 1.81
N ALA A 76 21.15 16.39 1.77
CA ALA A 76 20.49 17.00 0.62
C ALA A 76 21.31 16.84 -0.67
N ASP A 77 22.65 16.90 -0.59
CA ASP A 77 23.52 16.60 -1.73
C ASP A 77 23.43 15.16 -2.23
N LYS A 78 23.30 14.18 -1.33
CA LYS A 78 23.02 12.80 -1.73
C LYS A 78 21.66 12.70 -2.41
N MET A 79 20.69 13.49 -1.92
CA MET A 79 19.33 13.48 -2.43
C MET A 79 19.17 14.09 -3.83
N ASN A 80 20.18 14.82 -4.33
CA ASN A 80 20.21 15.30 -5.72
C ASN A 80 20.16 14.18 -6.75
N ALA A 81 20.50 12.94 -6.39
CA ALA A 81 20.41 11.79 -7.28
C ALA A 81 18.95 11.32 -7.53
N TYR A 82 17.98 11.81 -6.74
CA TYR A 82 16.60 11.34 -6.77
C TYR A 82 15.65 12.43 -7.23
N TYR A 83 14.74 12.03 -8.12
CA TYR A 83 13.67 12.85 -8.65
C TYR A 83 12.35 12.19 -8.34
N PHE A 84 11.29 13.01 -8.28
CA PHE A 84 9.93 12.51 -8.15
C PHE A 84 9.62 11.48 -9.24
N ASN A 85 9.31 10.25 -8.82
CA ASN A 85 9.15 9.12 -9.72
C ASN A 85 7.91 8.30 -9.35
N PRO A 86 6.71 8.73 -9.78
CA PRO A 86 5.51 7.96 -9.58
C PRO A 86 5.47 6.71 -10.48
N ILE A 87 4.90 5.64 -9.97
CA ILE A 87 4.59 4.41 -10.69
C ILE A 87 3.35 4.69 -11.56
N LEU A 88 3.60 5.21 -12.76
CA LEU A 88 2.56 5.57 -13.73
C LEU A 88 1.83 4.33 -14.24
N ASP A 89 0.51 4.31 -14.05
CA ASP A 89 -0.36 3.23 -14.50
C ASP A 89 -1.25 3.75 -15.64
N LEU A 90 -1.07 3.17 -16.82
CA LEU A 90 -1.84 3.49 -18.03
C LEU A 90 -3.10 2.61 -18.18
N SER A 91 -3.40 1.76 -17.20
CA SER A 91 -4.58 0.89 -17.23
C SER A 91 -5.87 1.71 -17.39
N GLY A 92 -6.72 1.24 -18.31
CA GLY A 92 -7.99 1.91 -18.63
C GLY A 92 -7.87 3.11 -19.57
N ALA A 93 -6.65 3.53 -19.94
CA ALA A 93 -6.47 4.55 -20.96
C ALA A 93 -6.78 4.00 -22.36
N LYS A 94 -7.20 4.90 -23.26
CA LYS A 94 -7.36 4.63 -24.70
C LYS A 94 -6.59 5.65 -25.50
N PHE A 95 -5.69 5.15 -26.34
CA PHE A 95 -4.89 5.96 -27.23
C PHE A 95 -5.14 5.55 -28.68
N GLU A 96 -5.13 6.55 -29.56
CA GLU A 96 -5.20 6.32 -31.00
C GLU A 96 -4.00 7.00 -31.68
N VAL A 97 -3.41 6.33 -32.66
CA VAL A 97 -2.48 6.98 -33.58
C VAL A 97 -3.26 7.50 -34.78
N VAL A 98 -3.02 8.76 -35.15
CA VAL A 98 -3.58 9.36 -36.37
C VAL A 98 -2.52 9.27 -37.46
N TYR A 99 -2.92 8.83 -38.64
CA TYR A 99 -2.06 8.76 -39.82
C TYR A 99 -2.27 9.95 -40.76
N SER A 100 -1.31 10.17 -41.66
CA SER A 100 -1.33 11.26 -42.64
C SER A 100 -2.54 11.26 -43.59
N ASP A 101 -3.19 10.11 -43.78
CA ASP A 101 -4.41 9.96 -44.58
C ASP A 101 -5.70 10.21 -43.77
N GLY A 102 -5.57 10.58 -42.51
CA GLY A 102 -6.68 10.84 -41.58
C GLY A 102 -7.28 9.58 -40.96
N THR A 103 -6.77 8.39 -41.25
CA THR A 103 -7.19 7.16 -40.56
C THR A 103 -6.60 7.08 -39.16
N THR A 104 -7.26 6.33 -38.28
CA THR A 104 -6.80 6.10 -36.91
C THR A 104 -6.67 4.60 -36.62
N GLU A 105 -5.81 4.27 -35.66
CA GLU A 105 -5.61 2.91 -35.17
C GLU A 105 -5.43 2.93 -33.64
N ASP A 106 -6.07 1.97 -32.97
CA ASP A 106 -5.94 1.78 -31.53
C ASP A 106 -4.50 1.41 -31.18
N VAL A 107 -3.98 2.02 -30.11
CA VAL A 107 -2.64 1.75 -29.59
C VAL A 107 -2.73 0.81 -28.39
N ASP A 108 -1.93 -0.25 -28.41
CA ASP A 108 -1.74 -1.11 -27.24
C ASP A 108 -0.93 -0.34 -26.18
N ILE A 109 -1.49 -0.18 -24.99
CA ILE A 109 -0.84 0.49 -23.86
C ILE A 109 0.48 -0.18 -23.45
N ALA A 110 0.66 -1.47 -23.75
CA ALA A 110 1.90 -2.20 -23.48
C ALA A 110 3.08 -1.71 -24.35
N ASP A 111 2.80 -1.04 -25.47
CA ASP A 111 3.80 -0.45 -26.35
C ASP A 111 4.11 1.02 -25.99
N CYS A 112 3.44 1.57 -24.98
CA CYS A 112 3.62 2.94 -24.51
C CYS A 112 4.63 3.01 -23.36
N THR A 113 5.33 4.13 -23.26
CA THR A 113 6.10 4.53 -22.07
C THR A 113 5.53 5.82 -21.51
N ALA A 114 5.57 6.00 -20.18
CA ALA A 114 5.13 7.23 -19.54
C ALA A 114 6.18 7.77 -18.57
N GLU A 115 6.35 9.08 -18.55
CA GLU A 115 7.26 9.77 -17.63
C GLU A 115 6.70 11.15 -17.24
N VAL A 116 7.05 11.62 -16.05
CA VAL A 116 6.73 12.98 -15.62
C VAL A 116 7.63 13.96 -16.36
N ALA A 117 7.06 15.01 -16.95
CA ALA A 117 7.79 15.98 -17.77
C ALA A 117 8.74 16.88 -16.96
N ASP A 118 8.34 17.25 -15.76
CA ASP A 118 9.11 18.12 -14.84
C ASP A 118 9.01 17.58 -13.40
N PRO A 119 9.71 16.47 -13.10
CA PRO A 119 9.75 15.94 -11.75
C PRO A 119 10.62 16.84 -10.87
N PHE A 120 10.16 17.19 -9.67
CA PHE A 120 11.02 17.91 -8.73
C PHE A 120 12.18 17.03 -8.26
N ASN A 121 13.26 17.67 -7.83
CA ASN A 121 14.42 17.01 -7.24
C ASN A 121 14.32 17.03 -5.69
N TYR A 122 14.50 15.88 -5.04
CA TYR A 122 14.39 15.80 -3.58
C TYR A 122 15.48 16.63 -2.87
N GLY A 123 16.71 16.62 -3.38
CA GLY A 123 17.81 17.41 -2.82
C GLY A 123 17.58 18.92 -2.93
N GLU A 124 17.02 19.41 -4.03
CA GLU A 124 16.66 20.82 -4.21
C GLU A 124 15.56 21.26 -3.23
N VAL A 125 14.53 20.42 -3.04
CA VAL A 125 13.46 20.68 -2.07
C VAL A 125 14.02 20.76 -0.66
N MET A 126 14.86 19.80 -0.28
CA MET A 126 15.55 19.81 1.00
C MET A 126 16.36 21.09 1.17
N ARG A 127 17.27 21.40 0.24
CA ARG A 127 18.11 22.60 0.30
C ARG A 127 17.28 23.87 0.45
N THR A 128 16.21 24.01 -0.32
CA THR A 128 15.31 25.17 -0.24
C THR A 128 14.67 25.31 1.14
N ALA A 129 14.23 24.19 1.74
CA ALA A 129 13.66 24.19 3.08
C ALA A 129 14.70 24.55 4.15
N LEU A 130 15.90 23.96 4.07
CA LEU A 130 17.01 24.24 5.00
C LEU A 130 17.44 25.71 4.91
N ASP A 131 17.58 26.25 3.69
CA ASP A 131 17.92 27.66 3.46
C ASP A 131 16.87 28.63 4.03
N ALA A 132 15.59 28.25 3.99
CA ALA A 132 14.51 29.02 4.60
C ALA A 132 14.50 28.94 6.14
N ALA A 133 14.94 27.81 6.71
CA ALA A 133 14.93 27.54 8.14
C ALA A 133 16.09 28.22 8.89
N GLY A 134 17.28 28.34 8.29
CA GLY A 134 18.42 29.13 8.81
C GLY A 134 19.68 28.31 9.05
N ASN A 135 20.31 28.43 10.23
CA ASN A 135 21.35 27.49 10.70
C ASN A 135 20.82 26.62 11.87
N LEU A 136 21.31 25.39 11.95
CA LEU A 136 21.01 24.37 12.95
C LEU A 136 22.34 23.87 13.54
N GLU A 137 22.49 24.02 14.85
CA GLU A 137 23.62 23.51 15.63
C GLU A 137 23.22 22.24 16.37
N LEU A 138 24.21 21.43 16.79
CA LEU A 138 23.94 20.14 17.43
C LEU A 138 23.23 20.26 18.79
N ASP A 139 23.25 21.44 19.41
CA ASP A 139 22.58 21.75 20.68
C ASP A 139 21.40 22.70 20.49
N THR A 140 20.91 22.86 19.25
CA THR A 140 19.71 23.66 18.97
C THR A 140 18.51 23.12 19.76
N PRO A 141 17.74 23.98 20.46
CA PRO A 141 16.55 23.56 21.19
C PRO A 141 15.54 22.81 20.31
N TYR A 142 14.84 21.85 20.90
CA TYR A 142 13.83 21.02 20.22
C TYR A 142 12.86 21.83 19.36
N GLU A 143 12.25 22.88 19.92
CA GLU A 143 11.32 23.77 19.22
C GLU A 143 11.91 24.41 17.95
N GLU A 144 13.21 24.72 17.97
CA GLU A 144 13.89 25.29 16.82
C GLU A 144 14.26 24.20 15.79
N ASN A 145 14.57 22.98 16.24
CA ASN A 145 14.75 21.81 15.36
C ASN A 145 13.42 21.39 14.69
N LEU A 146 12.30 21.40 15.42
CA LEU A 146 10.96 21.17 14.85
C LEU A 146 10.64 22.12 13.71
N ARG A 147 11.01 23.40 13.83
CA ARG A 147 10.79 24.38 12.76
C ARG A 147 11.49 23.98 11.47
N TRP A 148 12.66 23.34 11.55
CA TRP A 148 13.37 22.83 10.39
C TRP A 148 12.63 21.64 9.77
N TYR A 149 12.26 20.67 10.60
CA TYR A 149 11.49 19.51 10.18
C TYR A 149 10.19 19.92 9.47
N TYR A 150 9.36 20.76 10.09
CA TYR A 150 8.12 21.22 9.47
C TYR A 150 8.34 22.10 8.24
N SER A 151 9.41 22.93 8.19
CA SER A 151 9.73 23.69 6.98
C SER A 151 10.08 22.77 5.80
N TYR A 152 10.72 21.64 6.07
CA TYR A 152 10.98 20.61 5.08
C TYR A 152 9.68 19.90 4.66
N CYS A 153 8.87 19.40 5.60
CA CYS A 153 7.60 18.75 5.29
C CYS A 153 6.70 19.66 4.44
N ASP A 154 6.49 20.90 4.87
CA ASP A 154 5.73 21.92 4.12
C ASP A 154 6.27 22.14 2.70
N SER A 155 7.58 22.14 2.53
CA SER A 155 8.21 22.38 1.22
C SER A 155 8.04 21.17 0.30
N LEU A 156 8.14 19.96 0.84
CA LEU A 156 7.94 18.72 0.11
C LEU A 156 6.48 18.51 -0.27
N GLU A 157 5.56 18.74 0.66
CA GLU A 157 4.12 18.70 0.41
C GLU A 157 3.73 19.66 -0.71
N LYS A 158 4.21 20.91 -0.70
CA LYS A 158 3.93 21.87 -1.79
C LYS A 158 4.41 21.41 -3.15
N GLN A 159 5.51 20.65 -3.22
CA GLN A 159 5.92 20.09 -4.50
C GLN A 159 5.01 18.92 -4.87
N ILE A 160 4.72 18.01 -3.95
CA ILE A 160 3.90 16.83 -4.23
C ILE A 160 2.46 17.22 -4.58
N ASP A 161 1.83 18.17 -3.89
CA ASP A 161 0.46 18.65 -4.12
C ASP A 161 0.32 19.63 -5.30
N ARG A 162 1.11 19.42 -6.35
CA ARG A 162 0.99 20.18 -7.62
C ARG A 162 0.52 19.28 -8.74
N GLU A 163 -0.04 19.90 -9.77
CA GLU A 163 -0.37 19.18 -11.00
C GLU A 163 0.91 18.86 -11.78
N TYR A 164 1.07 17.59 -12.16
CA TYR A 164 2.18 17.13 -12.99
C TYR A 164 1.70 16.80 -14.39
N THR A 165 2.48 17.23 -15.39
CA THR A 165 2.31 16.77 -16.76
C THR A 165 3.03 15.45 -16.95
N VAL A 166 2.33 14.45 -17.48
CA VAL A 166 2.87 13.16 -17.87
C VAL A 166 2.95 13.07 -19.39
N ASN A 167 4.14 12.76 -19.90
CA ASN A 167 4.38 12.47 -21.31
C ASN A 167 4.19 10.98 -21.55
N VAL A 168 3.20 10.62 -22.38
CA VAL A 168 3.04 9.27 -22.92
C VAL A 168 3.68 9.22 -24.30
N SER A 169 4.63 8.32 -24.49
CA SER A 169 5.30 8.13 -25.75
C SER A 169 4.92 6.79 -26.38
N TYR A 170 4.60 6.81 -27.67
CA TYR A 170 4.37 5.64 -28.51
C TYR A 170 5.19 5.81 -29.79
N LYS A 171 6.17 4.92 -30.01
CA LYS A 171 7.18 5.07 -31.06
C LYS A 171 7.89 6.44 -30.95
N ASN A 172 7.66 7.33 -31.91
CA ASN A 172 8.23 8.67 -32.02
C ASN A 172 7.18 9.78 -31.82
N LEU A 173 5.99 9.42 -31.34
CA LEU A 173 4.90 10.34 -31.03
C LEU A 173 4.73 10.46 -29.53
N THR A 174 4.27 11.63 -29.09
CA THR A 174 4.04 11.93 -27.67
C THR A 174 2.68 12.58 -27.51
N ALA A 175 1.99 12.22 -26.43
CA ALA A 175 0.78 12.88 -25.96
C ALA A 175 0.92 13.18 -24.46
N THR A 176 0.16 14.15 -23.95
CA THR A 176 0.28 14.58 -22.55
C THR A 176 -1.05 14.55 -21.82
N TYR A 177 -1.03 14.11 -20.57
CA TYR A 177 -2.14 14.26 -19.62
C TYR A 177 -1.63 14.77 -18.28
N THR A 178 -2.52 15.16 -17.37
CA THR A 178 -2.14 15.63 -16.04
C THR A 178 -2.51 14.65 -14.95
N ILE A 179 -1.71 14.63 -13.89
CA ILE A 179 -1.98 13.89 -12.66
C ILE A 179 -1.86 14.81 -11.45
N THR A 180 -2.56 14.45 -10.37
CA THR A 180 -2.36 14.98 -9.03
C THR A 180 -2.11 13.82 -8.06
N THR A 181 -1.32 14.06 -7.03
CA THR A 181 -1.14 13.12 -5.92
C THR A 181 -1.91 13.62 -4.70
N SER A 182 -2.53 12.72 -3.94
CA SER A 182 -3.26 13.13 -2.73
C SER A 182 -2.34 13.35 -1.52
N ASP A 183 -2.76 14.29 -0.69
CA ASP A 183 -2.13 14.94 0.47
C ASP A 183 -1.51 14.06 1.58
N TYR A 184 -1.88 12.78 1.71
CA TYR A 184 -1.51 12.01 2.91
C TYR A 184 -0.19 11.25 2.77
N ALA A 185 0.75 11.54 3.68
CA ALA A 185 1.91 10.74 4.10
C ALA A 185 3.18 10.79 3.23
N VAL A 186 3.79 11.97 3.17
CA VAL A 186 5.27 12.06 3.08
C VAL A 186 5.92 12.26 4.45
N ASP A 187 5.11 12.50 5.48
CA ASP A 187 5.53 12.50 6.88
C ASP A 187 6.39 11.27 7.16
N ASN A 188 7.61 11.50 7.65
CA ASN A 188 8.57 10.49 8.12
C ASN A 188 9.37 9.71 7.06
N LEU A 189 9.30 10.05 5.77
CA LEU A 189 9.91 9.19 4.74
C LEU A 189 11.37 9.49 4.39
N ILE A 190 11.83 10.72 4.64
CA ILE A 190 13.19 11.16 4.31
C ILE A 190 13.83 11.88 5.49
N MET A 191 13.07 12.75 6.16
CA MET A 191 13.43 13.30 7.47
C MET A 191 12.49 12.76 8.53
N VAL A 192 13.03 12.56 9.73
CA VAL A 192 12.28 12.14 10.91
C VAL A 192 12.05 13.36 11.79
N GLU A 193 10.86 13.46 12.37
CA GLU A 193 10.56 14.47 13.36
C GLU A 193 11.57 14.37 14.51
N PRO A 194 12.20 15.47 14.97
CA PRO A 194 13.08 15.39 16.12
C PRO A 194 12.32 14.82 17.32
N GLU A 195 12.99 13.99 18.12
CA GLU A 195 12.40 13.52 19.37
C GLU A 195 12.23 14.70 20.33
N ASP A 196 11.01 14.87 20.83
CA ASP A 196 10.74 15.84 21.88
C ASP A 196 11.41 15.37 23.19
N PRO A 197 12.38 16.13 23.73
CA PRO A 197 13.07 15.77 24.95
C PRO A 197 12.15 15.79 26.18
N ASP A 198 11.02 16.50 26.11
CA ASP A 198 9.99 16.57 27.14
C ASP A 198 8.76 15.71 26.82
N ASP A 199 8.74 15.05 25.65
CA ASP A 199 7.70 14.07 25.32
C ASP A 199 7.95 12.80 26.10
N SER A 200 7.40 12.79 27.32
CA SER A 200 7.22 11.56 28.05
C SER A 200 6.35 10.58 27.27
N SER A 201 5.59 10.99 26.23
CA SER A 201 4.69 10.10 25.49
C SER A 201 5.34 9.18 24.47
N ALA A 202 6.52 9.52 23.94
CA ALA A 202 7.44 8.55 23.32
C ALA A 202 7.93 7.46 24.31
N HIS A 203 7.71 7.66 25.61
CA HIS A 203 7.87 6.68 26.68
C HIS A 203 6.56 6.37 27.45
N ASP A 204 5.41 6.95 27.07
CA ASP A 204 4.11 6.78 27.73
C ASP A 204 3.13 5.98 26.88
N ASN A 205 3.55 5.37 25.76
CA ASN A 205 2.90 4.14 25.36
C ASN A 205 3.46 3.03 26.25
N PRO A 206 2.73 2.61 27.29
CA PRO A 206 3.24 1.64 28.25
C PRO A 206 3.40 0.25 27.60
N PHE A 207 2.97 0.11 26.33
CA PHE A 207 3.09 -1.07 25.49
C PHE A 207 4.27 -1.06 24.52
N ASP A 208 5.07 0.01 24.47
CA ASP A 208 6.29 0.02 23.66
C ASP A 208 7.27 -1.06 24.14
N SER A 209 8.10 -1.54 23.21
CA SER A 209 9.06 -2.60 23.52
C SER A 209 10.07 -2.08 24.54
N THR A 210 10.18 -2.79 25.66
CA THR A 210 11.05 -2.41 26.80
C THR A 210 12.41 -3.13 26.79
N GLY A 211 12.68 -3.96 25.78
CA GLY A 211 13.92 -4.73 25.68
C GLY A 211 13.87 -5.87 24.68
N GLU A 212 14.74 -6.87 24.83
CA GLU A 212 14.73 -8.06 23.97
C GLU A 212 13.46 -8.90 24.16
N GLU A 213 12.95 -9.52 23.11
CA GLU A 213 11.81 -10.44 23.20
C GLU A 213 12.14 -11.69 24.03
N LEU A 214 11.36 -11.94 25.07
CA LEU A 214 11.51 -13.11 25.95
C LEU A 214 10.40 -14.14 25.75
N TYR A 215 9.18 -13.70 25.47
CA TYR A 215 8.00 -14.56 25.44
C TYR A 215 7.47 -14.73 24.02
N GLU A 216 7.15 -15.97 23.65
CA GLU A 216 6.45 -16.28 22.40
C GLU A 216 5.03 -16.78 22.69
N ILE A 217 4.07 -16.45 21.83
CA ILE A 217 2.70 -16.95 21.95
C ILE A 217 2.64 -18.41 21.50
N VAL A 218 2.04 -19.25 22.34
CA VAL A 218 1.82 -20.68 22.05
C VAL A 218 0.39 -20.94 21.63
N SER A 219 -0.59 -20.33 22.31
CA SER A 219 -2.00 -20.51 21.96
C SER A 219 -2.88 -19.40 22.52
N ILE A 220 -3.92 -19.04 21.76
CA ILE A 220 -4.99 -18.14 22.18
C ILE A 220 -6.32 -18.87 21.95
N THR A 221 -7.19 -18.89 22.95
CA THR A 221 -8.56 -19.40 22.87
C THR A 221 -9.52 -18.28 23.26
N PRO A 222 -10.08 -17.54 22.29
CA PRO A 222 -10.94 -16.40 22.56
C PRO A 222 -12.27 -16.83 23.19
N ALA A 223 -12.75 -16.04 24.14
CA ALA A 223 -14.07 -16.25 24.74
C ALA A 223 -15.21 -15.74 23.83
N LYS A 224 -14.98 -14.63 23.13
CA LYS A 224 -15.92 -14.03 22.16
C LYS A 224 -15.33 -14.13 20.76
N LEU A 225 -16.07 -14.78 19.86
CA LEU A 225 -15.72 -14.94 18.44
C LEU A 225 -16.68 -14.19 17.51
N TYR A 226 -17.80 -13.71 18.03
CA TYR A 226 -18.85 -13.08 17.25
C TYR A 226 -19.15 -11.69 17.79
N TYR A 227 -19.02 -10.70 16.93
CA TYR A 227 -19.30 -9.29 17.19
C TYR A 227 -20.52 -8.84 16.39
N THR A 228 -21.21 -7.83 16.89
CA THR A 228 -22.45 -7.30 16.32
C THR A 228 -22.42 -5.78 16.27
N LYS A 229 -23.48 -5.17 15.71
CA LYS A 229 -23.63 -3.72 15.71
C LYS A 229 -23.63 -3.10 17.12
N ALA A 230 -23.96 -3.87 18.16
CA ALA A 230 -23.91 -3.39 19.54
C ALA A 230 -22.47 -3.19 20.05
N ASP A 231 -21.48 -3.83 19.42
CA ASP A 231 -20.06 -3.77 19.79
C ASP A 231 -19.31 -2.63 19.07
N VAL A 232 -19.99 -1.91 18.17
CA VAL A 232 -19.43 -0.80 17.39
C VAL A 232 -19.36 0.46 18.25
N ILE A 233 -18.17 1.05 18.32
CA ILE A 233 -17.90 2.28 19.07
C ILE A 233 -17.68 3.51 18.16
N GLY A 234 -17.45 3.31 16.87
CA GLY A 234 -17.18 4.38 15.91
C GLY A 234 -17.33 3.95 14.46
N SER A 235 -17.25 4.92 13.55
CA SER A 235 -17.22 4.67 12.11
C SER A 235 -16.60 5.83 11.34
N TYR A 236 -15.91 5.54 10.24
CA TYR A 236 -15.38 6.53 9.30
C TYR A 236 -15.60 6.10 7.84
N LEU A 237 -15.47 7.04 6.90
CA LEU A 237 -15.60 6.79 5.45
C LEU A 237 -14.23 6.75 4.80
N TYR A 238 -13.94 5.68 4.05
CA TYR A 238 -12.71 5.52 3.28
C TYR A 238 -13.02 4.76 1.98
N ASP A 239 -12.54 5.24 0.84
CA ASP A 239 -12.76 4.61 -0.48
C ASP A 239 -14.26 4.32 -0.78
N GLY A 240 -15.15 5.27 -0.47
CA GLY A 240 -16.60 5.12 -0.65
C GLY A 240 -17.26 4.03 0.21
N LYS A 241 -16.52 3.44 1.15
CA LYS A 241 -16.98 2.41 2.09
C LYS A 241 -17.00 2.96 3.51
N THR A 242 -17.97 2.53 4.30
CA THR A 242 -18.02 2.86 5.74
C THR A 242 -17.27 1.79 6.51
N TYR A 243 -16.21 2.19 7.21
CA TYR A 243 -15.48 1.35 8.14
C TYR A 243 -16.06 1.54 9.53
N TYR A 244 -16.22 0.43 10.25
CA TYR A 244 -16.78 0.43 11.60
C TYR A 244 -15.76 -0.08 12.58
N THR A 245 -15.55 0.70 13.63
CA THR A 245 -14.58 0.45 14.68
C THR A 245 -15.28 -0.28 15.83
N VAL A 246 -14.81 -1.48 16.17
CA VAL A 246 -15.30 -2.26 17.33
C VAL A 246 -14.28 -2.27 18.45
N GLN A 247 -14.76 -2.22 19.70
CA GLN A 247 -13.92 -2.48 20.87
C GLN A 247 -14.09 -3.94 21.30
N PRO A 248 -13.06 -4.79 21.16
CA PRO A 248 -13.23 -6.19 21.47
C PRO A 248 -13.21 -6.47 22.98
N ASP A 249 -14.13 -7.32 23.43
CA ASP A 249 -14.12 -7.89 24.77
C ASP A 249 -13.26 -9.16 24.79
N VAL A 250 -12.12 -9.08 25.48
CA VAL A 250 -11.19 -10.21 25.65
C VAL A 250 -11.38 -10.94 26.97
N SER A 251 -12.32 -10.53 27.83
CA SER A 251 -12.61 -11.21 29.09
C SER A 251 -13.03 -12.67 28.85
N GLY A 252 -12.44 -13.58 29.62
CA GLY A 252 -12.56 -15.02 29.47
C GLY A 252 -11.63 -15.65 28.43
N THR A 253 -10.86 -14.87 27.66
CA THR A 253 -9.91 -15.38 26.67
C THR A 253 -8.76 -16.08 27.37
N LYS A 254 -8.51 -17.33 27.00
CA LYS A 254 -7.41 -18.13 27.54
C LYS A 254 -6.18 -17.98 26.66
N ILE A 255 -5.07 -17.55 27.24
CA ILE A 255 -3.80 -17.37 26.52
C ILE A 255 -2.72 -18.26 27.12
N THR A 256 -1.75 -18.65 26.29
CA THR A 256 -0.55 -19.36 26.71
C THR A 256 0.66 -18.80 25.99
N ILE A 257 1.70 -18.47 26.77
CA ILE A 257 2.99 -18.00 26.29
C ILE A 257 4.10 -18.94 26.74
N LYS A 258 5.26 -18.85 26.08
CA LYS A 258 6.47 -19.59 26.40
C LYS A 258 7.64 -18.64 26.57
N ASP A 259 8.33 -18.76 27.69
CA ASP A 259 9.67 -18.17 27.85
C ASP A 259 10.64 -18.91 26.93
N THR A 260 11.21 -18.16 25.97
CA THR A 260 12.07 -18.70 24.93
C THR A 260 13.43 -19.15 25.43
N LYS A 261 13.91 -18.61 26.56
CA LYS A 261 15.21 -18.96 27.16
C LYS A 261 15.10 -20.21 28.02
N THR A 262 14.04 -20.32 28.82
CA THR A 262 13.86 -21.44 29.77
C THR A 262 12.96 -22.56 29.24
N GLY A 263 12.15 -22.28 28.21
CA GLY A 263 11.15 -23.19 27.67
C GLY A 263 9.89 -23.34 28.54
N LYS A 264 9.77 -22.57 29.64
CA LYS A 264 8.65 -22.67 30.57
C LYS A 264 7.38 -22.07 29.95
N LEU A 265 6.27 -22.77 30.14
CA LEU A 265 4.93 -22.34 29.68
C LEU A 265 4.18 -21.62 30.79
N TYR A 266 3.50 -20.53 30.42
CA TYR A 266 2.59 -19.78 31.28
C TYR A 266 1.21 -19.74 30.64
N THR A 267 0.15 -20.02 31.39
CA THR A 267 -1.23 -20.02 30.91
C THR A 267 -2.10 -19.23 31.88
N THR A 268 -2.92 -18.33 31.35
CA THR A 268 -3.89 -17.54 32.14
C THR A 268 -5.22 -17.41 31.38
N VAL A 269 -6.24 -16.95 32.08
CA VAL A 269 -7.54 -16.58 31.51
C VAL A 269 -7.76 -15.11 31.85
N LEU A 270 -7.88 -14.28 30.82
CA LEU A 270 -8.06 -12.84 30.99
C LEU A 270 -9.40 -12.58 31.67
N ASN A 271 -9.44 -11.63 32.59
CA ASN A 271 -10.62 -11.21 33.31
C ASN A 271 -11.14 -9.84 32.82
N GLY A 272 -10.38 -9.15 31.96
CA GLY A 272 -10.75 -7.87 31.37
C GLY A 272 -10.39 -6.67 32.25
N THR A 273 -9.61 -6.89 33.30
CA THR A 273 -9.08 -5.83 34.18
C THR A 273 -7.57 -5.68 34.09
N GLU A 274 -6.91 -6.56 33.34
CA GLU A 274 -5.49 -6.49 33.09
C GLU A 274 -5.12 -5.20 32.35
N PHE A 275 -3.90 -4.76 32.54
CA PHE A 275 -3.32 -3.62 31.86
C PHE A 275 -2.98 -4.00 30.41
N MET A 276 -3.84 -3.60 29.48
CA MET A 276 -3.74 -3.91 28.05
C MET A 276 -4.17 -2.71 27.20
N ASP A 277 -3.55 -2.58 26.03
CA ASP A 277 -4.05 -1.73 24.95
C ASP A 277 -4.70 -2.63 23.91
N VAL A 278 -5.96 -2.36 23.64
CA VAL A 278 -6.79 -3.19 22.79
C VAL A 278 -7.03 -2.41 21.52
N CYS A 279 -6.35 -2.80 20.44
CA CYS A 279 -6.53 -2.20 19.14
C CYS A 279 -7.96 -2.45 18.67
N SER A 280 -8.62 -1.36 18.31
CA SER A 280 -9.89 -1.48 17.61
C SER A 280 -9.66 -2.08 16.23
N SER A 281 -10.66 -2.80 15.73
CA SER A 281 -10.58 -3.46 14.43
C SER A 281 -11.68 -2.94 13.52
N ASP A 282 -11.33 -2.69 12.27
CA ASP A 282 -12.24 -2.10 11.30
C ASP A 282 -12.87 -3.17 10.41
N VAL A 283 -14.19 -3.11 10.28
CA VAL A 283 -14.96 -3.93 9.33
C VAL A 283 -15.39 -3.07 8.16
N PRO A 284 -15.01 -3.41 6.91
CA PRO A 284 -15.43 -2.67 5.73
C PRO A 284 -16.88 -2.99 5.43
N SER A 285 -17.73 -1.96 5.37
CA SER A 285 -19.13 -2.01 4.91
C SER A 285 -19.92 -3.20 5.47
N LEU A 286 -20.76 -2.99 6.49
CA LEU A 286 -21.57 -4.03 7.17
C LEU A 286 -22.68 -4.63 6.30
N THR A 287 -22.33 -5.20 5.16
CA THR A 287 -23.24 -5.64 4.11
C THR A 287 -23.36 -7.15 4.02
N GLU A 288 -22.44 -7.90 4.64
CA GLU A 288 -22.38 -9.36 4.54
C GLU A 288 -22.41 -10.02 5.94
N PRO A 289 -23.04 -11.19 6.08
CA PRO A 289 -22.99 -11.95 7.34
C PRO A 289 -21.61 -12.61 7.55
N ASN A 290 -21.13 -12.62 8.79
CA ASN A 290 -19.88 -13.27 9.22
C ASN A 290 -18.61 -12.73 8.54
N GLN A 291 -18.53 -11.41 8.34
CA GLN A 291 -17.32 -10.77 7.84
C GLN A 291 -16.16 -11.01 8.81
N ALA A 292 -14.98 -11.34 8.28
CA ALA A 292 -13.80 -11.59 9.10
C ALA A 292 -13.34 -10.29 9.79
N LEU A 293 -12.93 -10.43 11.04
CA LEU A 293 -12.44 -9.35 11.90
C LEU A 293 -11.13 -9.82 12.54
N LEU A 294 -10.06 -9.03 12.44
CA LEU A 294 -8.82 -9.33 13.14
C LEU A 294 -8.82 -8.61 14.48
N ILE A 295 -8.84 -9.35 15.59
CA ILE A 295 -8.66 -8.77 16.91
C ILE A 295 -7.17 -8.74 17.23
N ALA A 296 -6.68 -7.58 17.63
CA ALA A 296 -5.32 -7.36 18.10
C ALA A 296 -5.33 -6.63 19.44
N PHE A 297 -4.46 -7.02 20.36
CA PHE A 297 -4.25 -6.33 21.63
C PHE A 297 -2.84 -6.58 22.15
N VAL A 298 -2.29 -5.62 22.85
CA VAL A 298 -0.99 -5.71 23.55
C VAL A 298 -1.27 -5.80 25.04
N ALA A 299 -0.59 -6.69 25.75
CA ALA A 299 -0.76 -6.84 27.18
C ALA A 299 0.56 -6.99 27.93
N ASP A 300 0.61 -6.44 29.14
CA ASP A 300 1.73 -6.63 30.07
C ASP A 300 1.68 -8.05 30.65
N VAL A 301 2.74 -8.82 30.40
CA VAL A 301 2.86 -10.22 30.81
C VAL A 301 2.93 -10.36 32.33
N ASP A 302 3.55 -9.42 33.04
CA ASP A 302 3.68 -9.48 34.49
C ASP A 302 2.30 -9.34 35.14
N ASP A 303 1.47 -8.44 34.62
CA ASP A 303 0.10 -8.25 35.09
C ASP A 303 -0.81 -9.42 34.71
N CYS A 304 -0.75 -9.90 33.45
CA CYS A 304 -1.59 -11.00 32.98
C CYS A 304 -1.33 -12.33 33.69
N PHE A 305 -0.06 -12.63 33.98
CA PHE A 305 0.38 -13.94 34.48
C PHE A 305 0.85 -13.90 35.94
N GLY A 306 0.94 -12.72 36.56
CA GLY A 306 1.46 -12.56 37.92
C GLY A 306 2.92 -12.97 38.06
N ILE A 307 3.72 -12.68 37.03
CA ILE A 307 5.16 -12.99 36.99
C ILE A 307 6.00 -11.71 37.03
N THR A 308 7.32 -11.85 37.01
CA THR A 308 8.24 -10.70 36.97
C THR A 308 9.22 -10.92 35.83
N THR A 309 9.12 -10.07 34.82
CA THR A 309 9.98 -10.10 33.65
C THR A 309 11.34 -9.50 34.02
N PRO A 310 12.47 -10.18 33.72
CA PRO A 310 13.79 -9.66 34.05
C PRO A 310 14.09 -8.34 33.35
N THR A 311 14.86 -7.47 34.00
CA THR A 311 15.29 -6.19 33.43
C THR A 311 16.01 -6.38 32.09
N GLY A 312 15.68 -5.53 31.11
CA GLY A 312 16.25 -5.58 29.76
C GLY A 312 15.50 -6.49 28.77
N TYR A 313 14.41 -7.13 29.20
CA TYR A 313 13.51 -7.88 28.32
C TYR A 313 12.16 -7.17 28.19
N ASN A 314 11.54 -7.36 27.02
CA ASN A 314 10.22 -6.86 26.75
C ASN A 314 9.16 -7.60 27.59
N LYS A 315 8.34 -6.82 28.31
CA LYS A 315 7.21 -7.33 29.10
C LYS A 315 5.86 -7.21 28.38
N ASN A 316 5.81 -6.50 27.26
CA ASN A 316 4.61 -6.29 26.47
C ASN A 316 4.57 -7.29 25.31
N VAL A 317 3.45 -8.00 25.15
CA VAL A 317 3.29 -9.03 24.10
C VAL A 317 2.05 -8.76 23.27
N ASP A 318 2.20 -8.83 21.94
CA ASP A 318 1.15 -8.62 20.95
C ASP A 318 0.35 -9.89 20.68
N PHE A 319 -0.94 -9.91 21.02
CA PHE A 319 -1.85 -11.02 20.79
C PHE A 319 -2.80 -10.72 19.63
N THR A 320 -2.97 -11.70 18.72
CA THR A 320 -3.93 -11.59 17.62
C THR A 320 -4.77 -12.85 17.44
N PHE A 321 -6.04 -12.69 17.07
CA PHE A 321 -6.90 -13.79 16.65
C PHE A 321 -8.02 -13.33 15.70
N ASN A 322 -8.51 -14.27 14.87
CA ASN A 322 -9.63 -14.00 13.98
C ASN A 322 -10.98 -14.17 14.69
N ALA A 323 -11.88 -13.23 14.45
CA ALA A 323 -13.28 -13.24 14.87
C ALA A 323 -14.19 -12.92 13.68
N TYR A 324 -15.51 -12.85 13.94
CA TYR A 324 -16.52 -12.64 12.91
C TYR A 324 -17.50 -11.55 13.30
N PHE A 325 -17.81 -10.64 12.39
CA PHE A 325 -18.83 -9.62 12.54
C PHE A 325 -20.15 -10.06 11.90
N ASN A 326 -21.25 -9.98 12.64
CA ASN A 326 -22.59 -10.31 12.16
C ASN A 326 -23.47 -9.06 12.14
N TYR A 327 -23.76 -8.57 10.93
CA TYR A 327 -24.55 -7.34 10.74
C TYR A 327 -26.05 -7.50 11.04
N GLN A 328 -26.59 -8.73 11.05
CA GLN A 328 -28.04 -8.97 11.13
C GLN A 328 -28.61 -9.09 12.55
N SER A 329 -27.77 -9.11 13.59
CA SER A 329 -28.24 -9.27 14.98
C SER A 329 -27.97 -8.02 15.81
N THR A 330 -29.02 -7.49 16.46
CA THR A 330 -28.92 -6.52 17.57
C THR A 330 -28.91 -7.20 18.94
N ASN A 331 -28.94 -8.54 18.99
CA ASN A 331 -29.00 -9.30 20.24
C ASN A 331 -27.68 -10.04 20.47
N ASP A 332 -27.12 -9.85 21.67
CA ASP A 332 -25.92 -10.49 22.21
C ASP A 332 -26.10 -12.00 22.48
N THR A 333 -27.25 -12.57 22.10
CA THR A 333 -27.45 -14.01 22.00
C THR A 333 -27.00 -14.52 20.63
N ALA A 334 -25.70 -14.44 20.37
CA ALA A 334 -25.06 -15.44 19.53
C ALA A 334 -25.04 -16.77 20.31
N THR A 335 -26.23 -17.35 20.54
CA THR A 335 -26.37 -18.75 20.92
C THR A 335 -25.66 -19.53 19.84
N LYS A 336 -24.61 -20.30 20.18
CA LYS A 336 -23.96 -21.35 19.37
C LYS A 336 -24.79 -21.67 18.13
N GLY A 337 -24.54 -20.92 17.06
CA GLY A 337 -25.48 -20.83 15.95
C GLY A 337 -25.39 -22.11 15.15
N THR A 338 -26.40 -22.96 15.31
CA THR A 338 -26.75 -23.95 14.28
C THR A 338 -26.80 -23.24 12.94
N VAL A 339 -25.91 -23.65 12.04
CA VAL A 339 -26.02 -23.34 10.61
C VAL A 339 -27.39 -23.81 10.16
N THR A 340 -28.24 -22.89 9.72
CA THR A 340 -29.46 -23.24 9.00
C THR A 340 -29.16 -23.01 7.53
N ASN A 341 -29.00 -24.10 6.78
CA ASN A 341 -29.07 -24.05 5.33
C ASN A 341 -30.48 -24.46 4.92
N ASP A 342 -30.96 -23.92 3.80
CA ASP A 342 -32.29 -24.13 3.21
C ASP A 342 -32.57 -25.58 2.73
N ASN A 343 -32.06 -26.62 3.41
CA ASN A 343 -32.43 -28.01 3.09
C ASN A 343 -32.28 -29.02 4.26
N GLY A 344 -32.75 -28.66 5.45
CA GLY A 344 -33.07 -29.64 6.51
C GLY A 344 -32.11 -29.66 7.69
N THR A 345 -32.68 -30.00 8.85
CA THR A 345 -32.02 -30.03 10.17
C THR A 345 -30.93 -31.10 10.25
N VAL A 346 -29.72 -30.71 10.69
CA VAL A 346 -28.69 -31.65 11.14
C VAL A 346 -28.47 -31.47 12.64
N GLN A 347 -28.62 -32.57 13.39
CA GLN A 347 -28.41 -32.61 14.84
C GLN A 347 -26.95 -32.36 15.23
N THR A 348 -26.77 -31.69 16.35
CA THR A 348 -25.49 -31.41 17.00
C THR A 348 -24.85 -32.67 17.58
N GLY A 349 -23.54 -32.82 17.37
CA GLY A 349 -22.74 -33.87 17.99
C GLY A 349 -21.24 -33.56 18.02
N SER A 350 -20.79 -33.01 19.16
CA SER A 350 -19.43 -33.12 19.72
C SER A 350 -18.25 -32.37 19.03
N PRO A 351 -17.16 -32.13 19.78
CA PRO A 351 -16.38 -30.89 19.77
C PRO A 351 -15.54 -30.79 18.51
N ILE A 352 -15.42 -29.58 17.95
CA ILE A 352 -14.46 -29.34 16.87
C ILE A 352 -13.06 -29.33 17.47
N THR A 353 -12.52 -30.55 17.53
CA THR A 353 -11.18 -30.96 17.12
C THR A 353 -10.41 -29.85 16.39
N THR A 354 -9.34 -29.39 17.01
CA THR A 354 -8.05 -29.01 16.39
C THR A 354 -8.14 -28.52 14.94
N MET A 355 -8.37 -27.23 14.72
CA MET A 355 -7.98 -26.59 13.46
C MET A 355 -6.62 -25.92 13.65
N LEU A 356 -5.67 -26.38 12.84
CA LEU A 356 -4.30 -25.90 12.73
C LEU A 356 -4.27 -24.37 12.62
N PHE A 357 -3.47 -23.73 13.48
CA PHE A 357 -2.99 -22.37 13.26
C PHE A 357 -2.09 -22.37 12.01
N THR A 358 -2.55 -21.81 10.91
CA THR A 358 -1.64 -21.25 9.90
C THR A 358 -1.26 -19.85 10.37
N LEU A 359 0.00 -19.70 10.79
CA LEU A 359 0.65 -18.42 11.04
C LEU A 359 0.71 -17.65 9.71
N SER A 360 -0.17 -16.66 9.54
CA SER A 360 -0.08 -15.70 8.45
C SER A 360 0.73 -14.51 8.94
N ALA A 361 1.97 -14.39 8.50
CA ALA A 361 2.67 -13.11 8.55
C ALA A 361 1.88 -12.13 7.68
N VAL A 362 1.20 -11.17 8.31
CA VAL A 362 0.58 -10.03 7.62
C VAL A 362 1.28 -8.79 8.12
N ILE A 363 2.05 -8.20 7.21
CA ILE A 363 2.57 -6.85 7.27
C ILE A 363 1.37 -5.90 7.23
N ALA A 364 1.19 -5.09 8.27
CA ALA A 364 0.37 -3.88 8.25
C ALA A 364 0.88 -3.00 9.42
N GLY A 365 1.35 -1.77 9.22
CA GLY A 365 0.80 -0.78 8.31
C GLY A 365 -0.38 -0.11 9.00
N GLY A 366 -0.09 0.92 9.81
CA GLY A 366 -0.97 1.99 10.26
C GLY A 366 -2.31 1.59 10.90
N ALA A 367 -2.39 1.66 12.22
CA ALA A 367 -3.65 1.88 12.92
C ALA A 367 -3.48 3.04 13.92
N LEU A 368 -4.30 4.06 13.70
CA LEU A 368 -4.40 5.32 14.42
C LEU A 368 -5.36 5.20 15.62
N PHE A 369 -5.09 6.03 16.64
CA PHE A 369 -5.91 6.43 17.80
C PHE A 369 -6.11 5.44 18.96
N LEU A 370 -5.26 5.64 19.98
CA LEU A 370 -5.41 5.20 21.38
C LEU A 370 -6.70 5.73 22.01
N SER A 371 -7.46 4.86 22.67
CA SER A 371 -8.50 5.27 23.63
C SER A 371 -8.14 4.82 25.04
N TYR A 372 -7.59 5.75 25.83
CA TYR A 372 -7.25 5.52 27.24
C TYR A 372 -8.51 5.45 28.11
N ARG A 373 -8.68 4.35 28.86
CA ARG A 373 -9.64 4.29 29.98
C ARG A 373 -8.89 4.34 31.31
N LYS A 374 -8.62 5.56 31.80
CA LYS A 374 -8.05 5.77 33.14
C LYS A 374 -9.09 5.38 34.20
N LYS A 375 -8.81 4.31 34.96
CA LYS A 375 -9.53 3.98 36.19
C LYS A 375 -9.05 4.96 37.27
N PHE A 376 -9.89 5.94 37.63
CA PHE A 376 -9.61 6.75 38.82
C PHE A 376 -9.87 5.89 40.06
N GLU A 377 -8.82 5.60 40.83
CA GLU A 377 -8.96 5.17 42.23
C GLU A 377 -8.67 6.35 43.17
N LYS A 378 -9.73 6.68 43.93
CA LYS A 378 -9.93 7.64 45.03
C LYS A 378 -9.87 9.14 44.74
#